data_AF-F6DCU9-F1
#
_entry.id   AF-F6DCU9-F1
#
_cell.length_a   1.000
_cell.length_b   1.000
_cell.length_c   1.000
_cell.angle_alpha   90.00
_cell.angle_beta   90.00
_cell.angle_gamma   90.00
#
_symmetry.space_group_name_H-M   'P 1'
#
loop_
_entity.id
_entity.type
_entity.pdbx_description
1 polymer ?
#
loop_
_entity_poly.entity_id
_entity_poly.type
_entity_poly.pdbx_seq_one_letter_code
_entity_poly.pdbx_strand_id
1 'polypeptide(L)' 'MYAIEFETDVTSPFIRLHDYEKLKNQHVKVIVLSESLSDEVPAPSVHQSKYNFDDLVGRLTWQGDALKVQQRLRDEWV' A
#
# COMPACT_ATOMS: atom_id res chain seq x y z
N MET A 1 5.72 -11.45 18.56
CA MET A 1 6.10 -10.37 17.63
C MET A 1 6.07 -9.07 18.40
N TYR A 2 7.12 -8.27 18.37
CA TYR A 2 7.18 -6.97 19.05
C TYR A 2 7.59 -5.89 18.04
N ALA A 3 7.08 -4.69 18.22
CA ALA A 3 7.45 -3.50 17.43
C ALA A 3 8.27 -2.57 18.33
N ILE A 4 9.36 -2.02 17.79
CA ILE A 4 10.11 -0.93 18.42
C ILE A 4 9.84 0.32 17.59
N GLU A 5 9.11 1.26 18.18
CA GLU A 5 8.84 2.57 17.60
C GLU A 5 9.73 3.60 18.30
N PHE A 6 10.40 4.44 17.52
CA PHE A 6 11.20 5.54 18.04
C PHE A 6 11.11 6.73 17.09
N GLU A 7 11.04 7.91 17.68
CA GLU A 7 11.05 9.18 16.97
C GLU A 7 12.45 9.78 17.09
N THR A 8 13.03 10.21 15.97
CA THR A 8 14.33 10.86 15.96
C THR A 8 14.42 11.86 14.83
N ASP A 9 15.03 12.99 15.10
CA ASP A 9 15.38 13.96 14.07
C ASP A 9 16.54 13.43 13.23
N VAL A 10 16.39 13.49 11.91
CA VAL A 10 17.44 13.13 10.96
C VAL A 10 18.40 14.31 10.80
N THR A 11 19.31 14.45 11.76
CA THR A 11 20.35 15.50 11.74
C THR A 11 21.61 15.09 10.96
N SER A 12 21.77 13.80 10.67
CA SER A 12 22.92 13.24 9.97
C SER A 12 22.48 12.18 8.95
N PRO A 13 23.34 11.79 7.99
CA PRO A 13 23.01 10.78 6.99
C PRO A 13 22.67 9.39 7.55
N PHE A 14 22.93 9.15 8.84
CA PHE A 14 22.72 7.85 9.47
C PHE A 14 21.80 7.99 10.69
N ILE A 15 20.83 7.08 10.81
CA ILE A 15 20.00 6.92 12.01
C ILE A 15 20.63 5.86 12.90
N ARG A 16 20.83 6.17 14.18
CA ARG A 16 21.39 5.22 15.17
C ARG A 16 20.27 4.47 15.87
N LEU A 17 20.30 3.14 15.76
CA LEU A 17 19.43 2.26 16.53
C LEU A 17 20.03 2.05 17.92
N HIS A 18 19.41 2.63 18.94
CA HIS A 18 19.89 2.56 20.33
C HIS A 18 19.86 1.11 20.87
N ASP A 19 18.83 0.34 20.49
CA ASP A 19 18.57 -1.02 21.00
C ASP A 19 18.97 -2.14 20.01
N TYR A 20 20.01 -1.93 19.21
CA TYR A 20 20.38 -2.86 18.15
C TYR A 20 20.72 -4.28 18.66
N GLU A 21 21.13 -4.43 19.92
CA GLU A 21 21.45 -5.74 20.53
C GLU A 21 20.26 -6.68 20.51
N LYS A 22 19.04 -6.15 20.72
CA LYS A 22 17.79 -6.93 20.71
C LYS A 22 17.43 -7.45 19.32
N LEU A 23 17.98 -6.82 18.28
CA LEU A 23 17.71 -7.10 16.87
C LEU A 23 18.83 -7.90 16.19
N LYS A 24 19.91 -8.21 16.93
CA LYS A 24 21.07 -8.92 16.39
C LYS A 24 20.68 -10.32 15.92
N ASN A 25 21.17 -10.71 14.74
CA ASN A 25 20.91 -12.00 14.09
C ASN A 25 19.42 -12.30 13.80
N GLN A 26 18.56 -11.28 13.73
CA GLN A 26 17.14 -11.43 13.40
C GLN A 26 16.80 -10.70 12.10
N HIS A 27 15.81 -11.20 11.38
CA HIS A 27 15.26 -10.53 10.20
C HIS A 27 14.28 -9.43 10.65
N VAL A 28 14.61 -8.16 10.40
CA VAL A 28 13.85 -7.01 10.87
C VAL A 28 13.26 -6.23 9.70
N LYS A 29 11.98 -5.85 9.81
CA LYS A 29 11.32 -4.92 8.90
C LYS A 29 11.31 -3.53 9.52
N VAL A 30 11.87 -2.54 8.83
CA VAL A 30 11.94 -1.15 9.28
C VAL A 30 10.91 -0.32 8.50
N ILE A 31 10.15 0.52 9.19
CA ILE A 31 9.21 1.48 8.59
C ILE A 31 9.68 2.86 9.05
N VAL A 32 9.91 3.76 8.11
CA VAL A 32 10.33 5.15 8.39
C VAL A 32 9.20 6.07 7.98
N LEU A 33 8.73 6.89 8.92
CA LEU A 33 7.69 7.89 8.72
C LEU A 33 8.34 9.26 8.94
N SER A 34 8.11 10.20 8.01
CA SER A 34 8.57 11.59 8.10
C SER A 34 7.39 12.51 7.81
N GLU A 35 7.19 13.52 8.64
CA GLU A 35 6.12 14.52 8.45
C GLU A 35 6.44 15.52 7.34
N SER A 36 7.72 15.69 7.00
CA SER A 36 8.16 16.64 5.97
C SER A 36 8.64 15.91 4.71
N LEU A 37 7.73 15.73 3.77
CA LEU A 37 7.75 16.38 2.44
C LEU A 37 6.82 15.59 1.52
N SER A 38 5.71 16.25 1.22
CA SER A 38 5.03 16.11 -0.06
C SER A 38 6.00 16.45 -1.18
N ASP A 39 6.87 15.52 -1.54
CA ASP A 39 7.59 15.56 -2.81
C ASP A 39 7.67 14.14 -3.36
N GLU A 40 7.17 14.04 -4.58
CA GLU A 40 7.04 12.86 -5.40
C GLU A 40 8.41 12.19 -5.61
N VAL A 41 8.83 11.34 -4.69
CA VAL A 41 9.85 10.32 -4.99
C VAL A 41 9.09 9.08 -5.40
N PRO A 42 9.13 8.67 -6.68
CA PRO A 42 8.51 7.42 -7.08
C PRO A 42 9.32 6.31 -6.41
N ALA A 43 8.74 5.71 -5.37
CA ALA A 43 9.07 4.34 -5.04
C ALA A 43 9.01 3.53 -6.34
N PRO A 44 9.93 2.59 -6.62
CA PRO A 44 9.69 1.60 -7.66
C PRO A 44 8.52 0.73 -7.18
N SER A 45 7.31 1.23 -7.40
CA SER A 45 6.09 0.49 -7.28
C SER A 45 6.16 -0.55 -8.39
N VAL A 46 6.40 -1.80 -7.99
CA VAL A 46 6.30 -3.00 -8.86
C VAL A 46 4.84 -3.26 -9.27
N HIS A 47 3.96 -2.28 -9.12
CA HIS A 47 2.62 -2.26 -9.68
C HIS A 47 2.47 -1.03 -10.58
N GLN A 48 3.35 -0.90 -11.57
CA GLN A 48 2.98 -0.24 -12.81
C GLN A 48 1.84 -1.07 -13.40
N SER A 49 0.61 -0.68 -13.09
CA SER A 49 -0.57 -1.19 -13.76
C SER A 49 -0.40 -0.90 -15.25
N LYS A 50 0.05 -1.91 -16.00
CA LYS A 50 0.21 -1.91 -17.47
C LYS A 50 -1.06 -1.50 -18.20
N TYR A 51 -2.18 -1.50 -17.49
CA TYR A 51 -3.50 -1.17 -17.99
C TYR A 51 -3.91 0.20 -17.44
N ASN A 52 -4.05 1.16 -18.34
CA ASN A 52 -4.75 2.40 -18.09
C ASN A 52 -6.23 2.17 -18.48
N PHE A 53 -7.15 2.38 -17.53
CA PHE A 53 -8.61 2.23 -17.73
C PHE A 53 -9.33 3.58 -17.85
N ASP A 54 -8.62 4.70 -17.96
CA ASP A 54 -9.17 6.04 -18.12
C ASP A 54 -10.10 6.14 -19.35
N ASP A 55 -9.78 5.42 -20.43
CA ASP A 55 -10.59 5.40 -21.66
C ASP A 55 -11.94 4.66 -21.50
N LEU A 56 -12.11 3.85 -20.45
CA LEU A 56 -13.36 3.13 -20.19
C LEU A 56 -14.34 3.94 -19.33
N VAL A 57 -13.89 5.02 -18.70
CA VAL A 57 -14.72 5.88 -17.85
C VAL A 57 -15.82 6.52 -18.70
N GLY A 58 -17.08 6.27 -18.32
CA GLY A 58 -18.25 6.80 -19.02
C GLY A 58 -18.64 6.05 -20.31
N ARG A 59 -17.80 5.13 -20.80
CA ARG A 59 -18.15 4.25 -21.95
C ARG A 59 -18.92 3.00 -21.51
N LEU A 60 -18.68 2.52 -20.31
CA LEU A 60 -19.38 1.38 -19.74
C LEU A 60 -20.70 1.84 -19.12
N THR A 61 -21.79 1.63 -19.85
CA THR A 61 -23.15 1.76 -19.30
C THR A 61 -23.72 0.38 -19.10
N TRP A 62 -24.24 0.13 -17.89
CA TRP A 62 -24.88 -1.13 -17.59
C TRP A 62 -26.17 -1.25 -18.39
N GLN A 63 -26.25 -2.25 -19.27
CA GLN A 63 -27.44 -2.55 -20.04
C GLN A 63 -28.21 -3.70 -19.39
N GLY A 64 -29.21 -3.37 -18.59
CA GLY A 64 -30.10 -4.34 -17.96
C GLY A 64 -30.49 -3.96 -16.53
N ASP A 65 -31.21 -4.86 -15.86
CA ASP A 65 -31.58 -4.71 -14.45
C ASP A 65 -30.48 -5.31 -13.57
N ALA A 66 -29.71 -4.45 -12.92
CA ALA A 66 -28.58 -4.86 -12.08
C ALA A 66 -29.02 -5.80 -10.94
N LEU A 67 -30.22 -5.61 -10.38
CA LEU A 67 -30.72 -6.42 -9.25
C LEU A 67 -31.07 -7.85 -9.70
N LYS A 68 -31.63 -8.01 -10.89
CA LYS A 68 -31.93 -9.34 -11.46
C LYS A 68 -30.66 -10.12 -11.78
N VAL A 69 -29.63 -9.45 -12.27
CA VAL A 69 -28.34 -10.10 -12.54
C VAL A 69 -27.64 -10.48 -11.24
N GLN A 70 -27.67 -9.61 -10.23
CA GLN A 70 -27.13 -9.91 -8.90
C GLN A 70 -27.85 -11.10 -8.25
N GLN A 71 -29.19 -11.16 -8.33
CA GLN A 71 -29.96 -12.30 -7.83
C GLN A 71 -29.58 -13.60 -8.54
N ARG A 72 -29.51 -13.59 -9.87
CA ARG A 72 -29.08 -14.76 -10.64
C ARG A 72 -27.69 -15.25 -10.22
N LEU A 73 -26.71 -14.35 -10.13
CA LEU A 73 -25.35 -14.70 -9.71
C LEU A 73 -25.32 -15.26 -8.29
N ARG A 74 -26.11 -14.71 -7.35
CA ARG A 74 -26.21 -15.27 -6.00
C ARG A 74 -26.79 -16.69 -6.03
N ASP A 75 -27.84 -16.90 -6.81
CA ASP A 75 -28.53 -18.18 -6.89
C ASP A 75 -27.72 -19.23 -7.66
N GLU A 76 -26.79 -18.82 -8.55
CA GLU A 76 -25.82 -19.71 -9.22
C GLU A 76 -24.67 -20.17 -8.30
N TRP A 77 -24.43 -19.48 -7.19
CA TRP A 77 -23.36 -19.80 -6.23
C TRP A 77 -23.85 -20.65 -5.04
N VAL A 78 -25.12 -21.10 -5.06
CA VAL A 78 -25.75 -21.98 -4.06
C VAL A 78 -26.00 -23.35 -4.68
#